data_AF-A0A955DS08-F1
#
_entry.id   AF-A0A955DS08-F1
#
_cell.length_a   1.000
_cell.length_b   1.000
_cell.length_c   1.000
_cell.angle_alpha   90.00
_cell.angle_beta   90.00
_cell.angle_gamma   90.00
#
_symmetry.space_group_name_H-M   'P 1'
#
loop_
_entity.id
_entity.type
_entity.pdbx_description
1 polymer ?
#
loop_
_entity_poly.entity_id
_entity_poly.type
_entity_poly.pdbx_seq_one_letter_code
_entity_poly.pdbx_strand_id
1 'polypeptide(L)'
;QPIAETLAALECIRGMVVHSDDGLDELTITATNTIAHVENGTIRMERLSPEDLGLDRVERENVVAQDLAHAVQIVRDVVAPNAGGPFHQMTLLTTAATLVVAGIARDMQDGVERASQSITGGHAANALETLCRVSNT
;
A
#
# COMPACT_ATOMS: atom_id res chain seq x y z
N GLN A 1 2.14 6.55 17.09
CA GLN A 1 3.15 6.07 18.06
C GLN A 1 2.60 5.03 19.05
N PRO A 2 1.49 5.22 19.79
CA PRO A 2 1.05 4.24 20.80
C PRO A 2 0.76 2.83 20.26
N ILE A 3 0.24 2.74 19.02
CA ILE A 3 0.02 1.46 18.34
C ILE A 3 1.36 0.76 18.03
N ALA A 4 2.40 1.49 17.65
CA ALA A 4 3.72 0.92 17.39
C ALA A 4 4.37 0.41 18.69
N GLU A 5 4.22 1.13 19.79
CA GLU A 5 4.64 0.68 21.13
C GLU A 5 3.90 -0.59 21.56
N THR A 6 2.61 -0.69 21.24
CA THR A 6 1.83 -1.91 21.47
C THR A 6 2.36 -3.08 20.64
N LEU A 7 2.64 -2.88 19.35
CA LEU A 7 3.22 -3.92 18.48
C LEU A 7 4.59 -4.37 18.98
N ALA A 8 5.45 -3.44 19.41
CA ALA A 8 6.74 -3.76 19.98
C ALA A 8 6.62 -4.59 21.28
N ALA A 9 5.69 -4.22 22.16
CA ALA A 9 5.41 -4.95 23.40
C ALA A 9 4.81 -6.35 23.17
N LEU A 10 4.09 -6.55 22.08
CA LEU A 10 3.54 -7.84 21.65
C LEU A 10 4.54 -8.69 20.85
N GLU A 11 5.83 -8.32 20.85
CA GLU A 11 6.91 -9.04 20.16
C GLU A 11 6.65 -9.19 18.64
N CYS A 12 6.02 -8.18 18.04
CA CYS A 12 5.86 -8.12 16.58
C CYS A 12 7.24 -8.16 15.91
N ILE A 13 7.43 -9.15 15.02
CA ILE A 13 8.70 -9.35 14.32
C ILE A 13 9.02 -8.14 13.43
N ARG A 14 8.06 -7.78 12.56
CA ARG A 14 8.10 -6.59 11.70
C ARG A 14 6.70 -6.03 11.51
N GLY A 15 6.56 -4.71 11.55
CA GLY A 15 5.31 -4.01 11.29
C GLY A 15 5.54 -2.56 10.89
N MET A 16 4.54 -1.96 10.25
CA MET A 16 4.49 -0.52 9.97
C MET A 16 3.15 0.01 10.44
N VAL A 17 3.18 1.06 11.27
CA VAL A 17 1.98 1.85 11.59
C VAL A 17 2.05 3.13 10.78
N VAL A 18 1.02 3.38 9.97
CA VAL A 18 1.00 4.50 9.03
C VAL A 18 -0.13 5.47 9.36
N HIS A 19 0.10 6.75 9.07
CA HIS A 19 -0.91 7.79 9.10
C HIS A 19 -0.50 8.91 8.17
N SER A 20 -1.41 9.40 7.33
CA SER A 20 -1.12 10.53 6.44
C SER A 20 -1.53 11.87 7.07
N ASP A 21 -0.85 12.95 6.67
CA ASP A 21 -1.16 14.30 7.15
C ASP A 21 -2.58 14.78 6.72
N ASP A 22 -3.18 14.17 5.69
CA ASP A 22 -4.58 14.40 5.29
C ASP A 22 -5.59 13.42 5.93
N GLY A 23 -5.16 12.67 6.95
CA GLY A 23 -6.05 11.95 7.84
C GLY A 23 -6.39 10.51 7.43
N LEU A 24 -5.67 9.92 6.47
CA LEU A 24 -5.85 8.53 6.07
C LEU A 24 -5.12 7.56 7.02
N ASP A 25 -5.67 6.36 7.13
CA ASP A 25 -5.13 5.20 7.85
C ASP A 25 -4.30 4.27 6.93
N GLU A 26 -3.96 4.75 5.74
CA GLU A 26 -3.12 4.08 4.73
C GLU A 26 -2.04 5.03 4.21
N LEU A 27 -1.08 4.48 3.44
CA LEU A 27 -0.14 5.31 2.71
C LEU A 27 -0.83 5.97 1.51
N THR A 28 -0.57 7.25 1.31
CA THR A 28 -1.19 8.03 0.23
C THR A 28 -0.19 8.81 -0.59
N ILE A 29 -0.60 9.14 -1.82
CA ILE A 29 0.09 10.08 -2.71
C ILE A 29 -0.49 11.51 -2.64
N THR A 30 -1.48 11.76 -1.77
CA THR A 30 -2.13 13.08 -1.62
C THR A 30 -1.42 13.96 -0.57
N ALA A 31 -0.74 13.33 0.38
CA ALA A 31 -0.16 13.95 1.56
C ALA A 31 1.18 13.33 1.94
N THR A 32 1.90 13.96 2.87
CA THR A 32 3.06 13.32 3.50
C THR A 32 2.58 12.27 4.49
N ASN A 33 3.24 11.12 4.51
CA ASN A 33 2.94 10.00 5.39
C ASN A 33 3.89 10.00 6.59
N THR A 34 3.36 9.70 7.76
CA THR A 34 4.14 9.38 8.96
C THR A 34 4.10 7.88 9.17
N ILE A 35 5.28 7.26 9.26
CA ILE A 35 5.44 5.81 9.40
C ILE A 35 6.21 5.51 10.67
N ALA A 36 5.68 4.63 11.51
CA ALA A 36 6.40 4.02 12.61
C ALA A 36 6.75 2.58 12.22
N HIS A 37 8.03 2.35 11.93
CA HIS A 37 8.57 1.02 11.67
C HIS A 37 8.80 0.32 12.99
N VAL A 38 8.23 -0.88 13.15
CA VAL A 38 8.42 -1.74 14.31
C VAL A 38 9.21 -2.95 13.86
N GLU A 39 10.35 -3.21 14.49
CA GLU A 39 11.14 -4.41 14.22
C GLU A 39 11.85 -4.88 15.49
N ASN A 40 11.60 -6.12 15.90
CA ASN A 40 12.21 -6.76 17.05
C ASN A 40 12.22 -5.87 18.31
N GLY A 41 11.07 -5.29 18.64
CA GLY A 41 10.89 -4.42 19.81
C GLY A 41 11.43 -2.99 19.66
N THR A 42 12.04 -2.64 18.53
CA THR A 42 12.51 -1.28 18.24
C THR A 42 11.51 -0.52 17.38
N ILE A 43 11.45 0.80 17.56
CA ILE A 43 10.57 1.69 16.79
C ILE A 43 11.40 2.78 16.15
N ARG A 44 11.29 2.92 14.82
CA ARG A 44 11.89 4.01 14.05
C ARG A 44 10.80 4.82 13.36
N MET A 45 10.80 6.12 13.59
CA MET A 45 9.88 7.05 12.93
C MET A 45 10.45 7.53 11.59
N GLU A 46 9.58 7.72 10.61
CA GLU A 46 9.90 8.20 9.28
C GLU A 46 8.78 9.11 8.76
N ARG A 47 9.16 10.10 7.96
CA ARG A 47 8.22 10.89 7.15
C ARG A 47 8.55 10.63 5.69
N LEU A 48 7.52 10.30 4.92
CA LEU A 48 7.65 9.90 3.53
C LEU A 48 6.65 10.70 2.69
N SER A 49 7.16 11.58 1.85
CA SER A 49 6.37 12.30 0.86
C SER A 49 6.28 11.50 -0.45
N PRO A 50 5.23 11.70 -1.27
CA PRO A 50 5.14 11.08 -2.59
C PRO A 50 6.37 11.39 -3.46
N GLU A 51 6.89 12.62 -3.34
CA GLU A 51 8.02 13.12 -4.11
C GLU A 51 9.34 12.38 -3.78
N ASP A 52 9.50 11.89 -2.54
CA ASP A 52 10.67 11.07 -2.13
C ASP A 52 10.75 9.73 -2.89
N LEU A 53 9.63 9.28 -3.45
CA LEU A 53 9.53 8.07 -4.27
C LEU A 53 9.49 8.38 -5.78
N GLY A 54 9.65 9.66 -6.16
CA GLY A 54 9.51 10.10 -7.54
C GLY A 54 8.06 10.08 -8.06
N LEU A 55 7.07 10.13 -7.16
CA LEU A 55 5.65 10.20 -7.50
C LEU A 55 5.16 11.64 -7.44
N ASP A 56 4.24 11.97 -8.33
CA ASP A 56 3.52 13.24 -8.27
C ASP A 56 2.45 13.22 -7.19
N ARG A 57 2.38 14.30 -6.43
CA ARG A 57 1.26 14.53 -5.51
C ARG A 57 -0.01 14.82 -6.28
N VAL A 58 -1.12 14.22 -5.85
CA VAL A 58 -2.43 14.40 -6.47
C VAL A 58 -3.44 14.97 -5.48
N GLU A 59 -4.46 15.65 -6.02
CA GLU A 59 -5.62 16.06 -5.22
C GLU A 59 -6.42 14.84 -4.75
N ARG A 60 -6.97 14.93 -3.53
CA ARG A 60 -7.70 13.83 -2.88
C ARG A 60 -8.88 13.34 -3.72
N GLU A 61 -9.56 14.24 -4.42
CA GLU A 61 -10.71 13.94 -5.26
C GLU A 61 -10.36 12.99 -6.41
N ASN A 62 -9.09 12.90 -6.82
CA ASN A 62 -8.62 11.99 -7.87
C ASN A 62 -8.43 10.55 -7.40
N VAL A 63 -8.51 10.30 -6.08
CA VAL A 63 -8.31 8.98 -5.47
C VAL A 63 -9.48 8.57 -4.58
N VAL A 64 -10.66 9.19 -4.80
CA VAL A 64 -11.90 8.85 -4.10
C VAL A 64 -12.88 8.19 -5.06
N ALA A 65 -13.39 7.02 -4.69
CA ALA A 65 -14.48 6.38 -5.43
C ALA A 65 -15.76 7.21 -5.31
N GLN A 66 -16.47 7.37 -6.42
CA GLN A 66 -17.68 8.21 -6.49
C GLN A 66 -18.92 7.46 -5.98
N ASP A 67 -18.96 6.14 -6.20
CA ASP A 67 -20.00 5.25 -5.74
C ASP A 67 -19.47 3.80 -5.66
N LEU A 68 -20.33 2.87 -5.25
CA LEU A 68 -19.98 1.45 -5.13
C LEU A 68 -19.59 0.82 -6.48
N ALA A 69 -20.26 1.18 -7.57
CA ALA A 69 -19.98 0.60 -8.88
C ALA A 69 -18.58 1.04 -9.36
N HIS A 70 -18.25 2.32 -9.16
CA HIS A 70 -16.93 2.87 -9.42
C HIS A 70 -15.87 2.22 -8.51
N ALA A 71 -16.13 2.04 -7.22
CA ALA A 71 -15.21 1.36 -6.30
C ALA A 71 -14.90 -0.08 -6.75
N VAL A 72 -15.91 -0.84 -7.18
CA VAL A 72 -15.72 -2.20 -7.72
C VAL A 72 -14.87 -2.17 -8.99
N GLN A 73 -15.08 -1.18 -9.86
CA GLN A 73 -14.29 -1.02 -11.07
C GLN A 73 -12.83 -0.68 -10.75
N ILE A 74 -12.59 0.26 -9.82
CA ILE A 74 -11.24 0.63 -9.35
C ILE A 74 -10.49 -0.62 -8.88
N VAL A 75 -11.09 -1.45 -8.02
CA VAL A 75 -10.43 -2.67 -7.50
C VAL A 75 -10.01 -3.61 -8.64
N ARG A 76 -10.82 -3.74 -9.69
CA ARG A 76 -10.47 -4.57 -10.86
C ARG A 76 -9.37 -3.92 -11.70
N ASP A 77 -9.42 -2.61 -11.88
CA ASP A 77 -8.49 -1.86 -12.72
C ASP A 77 -7.09 -1.80 -12.11
N VAL A 78 -6.96 -1.60 -10.79
CA VAL A 78 -5.65 -1.45 -10.14
C VAL A 78 -4.81 -2.73 -10.14
N VAL A 79 -5.44 -3.90 -10.30
CA VAL A 79 -4.77 -5.20 -10.40
C VAL A 79 -4.64 -5.72 -11.85
N ALA A 80 -5.19 -4.99 -12.82
CA ALA A 80 -5.13 -5.37 -14.23
C ALA A 80 -3.70 -5.22 -14.79
N PRO A 81 -3.27 -6.04 -15.78
CA PRO A 81 -1.93 -5.93 -16.37
C PRO A 81 -1.60 -4.57 -16.98
N ASN A 82 -2.62 -3.81 -17.39
CA ASN A 82 -2.53 -2.48 -17.96
C ASN A 82 -2.92 -1.37 -16.98
N ALA A 83 -2.91 -1.65 -15.68
CA ALA A 83 -3.23 -0.68 -14.63
C ALA A 83 -2.34 0.57 -14.72
N GLY A 84 -2.90 1.72 -14.34
CA GLY A 84 -2.18 2.99 -14.31
C GLY A 84 -2.96 4.07 -13.57
N GLY A 85 -2.34 5.24 -13.44
CA GLY A 85 -2.94 6.41 -12.80
C GLY A 85 -2.92 6.39 -11.26
N PRO A 86 -3.59 7.37 -10.62
CA PRO A 86 -3.46 7.63 -9.18
C PRO A 86 -3.86 6.45 -8.27
N PHE A 87 -4.97 5.76 -8.59
CA PHE A 87 -5.41 4.59 -7.82
C PHE A 87 -4.39 3.45 -7.86
N HIS A 88 -3.78 3.21 -9.03
CA HIS A 88 -2.73 2.19 -9.17
C HIS A 88 -1.47 2.60 -8.40
N GLN A 89 -1.07 3.88 -8.46
CA GLN A 89 0.08 4.38 -7.68
C GLN A 89 -0.12 4.23 -6.16
N MET A 90 -1.31 4.54 -5.63
CA MET A 90 -1.64 4.26 -4.22
C MET A 90 -1.57 2.77 -3.90
N THR A 91 -2.09 1.92 -4.80
CA THR A 91 -2.03 0.46 -4.65
C THR A 91 -0.59 -0.04 -4.58
N LEU A 92 0.29 0.45 -5.47
CA LEU A 92 1.72 0.11 -5.46
C LEU A 92 2.39 0.54 -4.16
N LEU A 93 2.08 1.74 -3.65
CA LEU A 93 2.68 2.29 -2.44
C LEU A 93 2.37 1.43 -1.21
N THR A 94 1.09 1.13 -0.96
CA THR A 94 0.68 0.29 0.17
C THR A 94 1.15 -1.16 0.01
N THR A 95 1.15 -1.68 -1.23
CA THR A 95 1.70 -3.02 -1.51
C THR A 95 3.20 -3.09 -1.25
N ALA A 96 3.95 -2.07 -1.63
CA ALA A 96 5.39 -2.01 -1.38
C ALA A 96 5.71 -2.06 0.12
N ALA A 97 5.02 -1.27 0.93
CA ALA A 97 5.16 -1.32 2.40
C ALA A 97 4.84 -2.71 2.95
N THR A 98 3.77 -3.35 2.44
CA THR A 98 3.40 -4.72 2.82
C THR A 98 4.50 -5.73 2.47
N LEU A 99 5.11 -5.62 1.29
CA LEU A 99 6.20 -6.49 0.86
C LEU A 99 7.47 -6.30 1.71
N VAL A 100 7.76 -5.08 2.14
CA VAL A 100 8.88 -4.78 3.05
C VAL A 100 8.63 -5.40 4.43
N VAL A 101 7.44 -5.21 5.00
CA VAL A 101 7.06 -5.83 6.29
C VAL A 101 7.14 -7.36 6.21
N ALA A 102 6.69 -7.94 5.10
CA ALA A 102 6.80 -9.38 4.84
C ALA A 102 8.26 -9.87 4.64
N GLY A 103 9.22 -8.97 4.44
CA GLY A 103 10.62 -9.29 4.11
C GLY A 103 10.80 -9.87 2.72
N ILE A 104 9.86 -9.62 1.82
CA ILE A 104 9.94 -10.01 0.41
C ILE A 104 10.68 -8.94 -0.39
N ALA A 105 10.51 -7.67 -0.02
CA ALA A 105 11.24 -6.53 -0.57
C ALA A 105 12.23 -5.98 0.46
N ARG A 106 13.36 -5.45 -0.01
CA ARG A 106 14.42 -4.87 0.84
C ARG A 106 14.07 -3.48 1.35
N ASP A 107 13.38 -2.70 0.54
CA ASP A 107 12.96 -1.32 0.81
C ASP A 107 11.72 -0.96 -0.03
N MET A 108 11.23 0.27 0.13
CA MET A 108 10.04 0.76 -0.58
C MET A 108 10.22 0.74 -2.11
N GLN A 109 11.42 1.04 -2.62
CA GLN A 109 11.67 1.09 -4.06
C GLN A 109 11.63 -0.31 -4.68
N ASP A 110 12.32 -1.29 -4.08
CA ASP A 110 12.25 -2.72 -4.45
C ASP A 110 10.80 -3.24 -4.30
N GLY A 111 10.09 -2.79 -3.26
CA GLY A 111 8.68 -3.12 -3.05
C GLY A 111 7.77 -2.64 -4.18
N VAL A 112 7.93 -1.39 -4.63
CA VAL A 112 7.17 -0.82 -5.75
C VAL A 112 7.46 -1.58 -7.04
N GLU A 113 8.73 -1.86 -7.32
CA GLU A 113 9.14 -2.60 -8.52
C GLU A 113 8.52 -4.02 -8.54
N ARG A 114 8.59 -4.75 -7.43
CA ARG A 114 7.99 -6.08 -7.29
C ARG A 114 6.47 -6.06 -7.38
N ALA A 115 5.82 -5.09 -6.74
CA ALA A 115 4.37 -4.91 -6.83
C ALA A 115 3.94 -4.65 -8.27
N SER A 116 4.67 -3.78 -8.98
CA SER A 116 4.43 -3.48 -10.40
C SER A 116 4.58 -4.74 -11.26
N GLN A 117 5.68 -5.48 -11.12
CA GLN A 117 5.91 -6.74 -11.85
C GLN A 117 4.80 -7.78 -11.61
N SER A 118 4.32 -7.90 -10.37
CA SER A 118 3.20 -8.80 -10.02
C SER A 118 1.92 -8.43 -10.75
N ILE A 119 1.57 -7.14 -10.77
CA ILE A 119 0.37 -6.61 -11.42
C ILE A 119 0.49 -6.71 -12.94
N THR A 120 1.56 -6.19 -13.55
CA THR A 120 1.76 -6.22 -15.01
C THR A 120 1.89 -7.65 -15.55
N GLY A 121 2.40 -8.59 -14.73
CA GLY A 121 2.44 -10.01 -15.06
C GLY A 121 1.10 -10.75 -14.92
N GLY A 122 0.04 -10.07 -14.46
CA GLY A 122 -1.30 -10.64 -14.29
C GLY A 122 -1.49 -11.52 -13.05
N HIS A 123 -0.48 -11.64 -12.18
CA HIS A 123 -0.56 -12.48 -10.99
C HIS A 123 -1.60 -11.94 -9.98
N ALA A 124 -1.66 -10.62 -9.81
CA ALA A 124 -2.64 -9.97 -8.93
C ALA A 124 -4.09 -10.20 -9.41
N ALA A 125 -4.34 -10.01 -10.72
CA ALA A 125 -5.65 -10.29 -11.31
C ALA A 125 -6.06 -11.77 -11.16
N ASN A 126 -5.15 -12.71 -11.43
CA ASN A 126 -5.39 -14.14 -11.27
C ASN A 126 -5.67 -14.52 -9.81
N ALA A 127 -5.01 -13.88 -8.85
CA ALA A 127 -5.26 -14.09 -7.42
C ALA A 127 -6.67 -13.63 -7.02
N LEU A 128 -7.12 -12.47 -7.52
CA LEU A 128 -8.49 -11.98 -7.31
C LEU A 128 -9.53 -12.93 -7.93
N GLU A 129 -9.33 -13.37 -9.17
CA GLU A 129 -10.21 -14.34 -9.82
C GLU A 129 -10.28 -15.66 -9.03
N THR A 130 -9.13 -16.15 -8.57
CA THR A 130 -9.05 -17.36 -7.75
C THR A 130 -9.83 -17.18 -6.46
N LEU A 131 -9.66 -16.05 -5.76
CA LEU A 131 -10.41 -15.74 -4.55
C LEU A 131 -11.92 -15.76 -4.79
N CYS A 132 -12.40 -15.07 -5.83
CA CYS A 132 -13.82 -15.08 -6.19
C CYS A 132 -14.34 -16.49 -6.50
N ARG A 133 -13.56 -17.31 -7.20
CA ARG A 133 -13.95 -18.68 -7.54
C ARG A 133 -14.06 -19.56 -6.30
N VAL A 134 -13.12 -19.48 -5.35
CA VAL A 134 -13.11 -20.38 -4.17
C VAL A 134 -14.04 -19.91 -3.05
N SER A 135 -14.41 -18.64 -2.99
CA SER A 135 -15.31 -18.12 -1.96
C SER A 135 -16.80 -18.28 -2.28
N ASN A 136 -17.14 -18.56 -3.55
CA ASN A 136 -18.52 -18.66 -4.05
C ASN A 136 -18.93 -20.11 -4.36
N THR A 137 -18.22 -21.08 -3.78
CA THR A 137 -18.58 -22.50 -3.75
C THR A 137 -19.36 -22.82 -2.49
#